data_AF-A0A936GXV9-F1
#
_entry.id   AF-A0A936GXV9-F1
#
_cell.length_a   1.000
_cell.length_b   1.000
_cell.length_c   1.000
_cell.angle_alpha   90.00
_cell.angle_beta   90.00
_cell.angle_gamma   90.00
#
_symmetry.space_group_name_H-M   'P 1'
#
loop_
_entity.id
_entity.type
_entity.pdbx_description
1 polymer ?
#
loop_
_entity_poly.entity_id
_entity_poly.type
_entity_poly.pdbx_seq_one_letter_code
_entity_poly.pdbx_strand_id
1 'polypeptide(L)'
;MNQLKEIFTENFKTALSSLGINDYEAEEYVIIPTDEQEKYTSMDEIYRLWVTPRFTGIRISYESVINLLVKEDKKIAPLRIKISKKENKPVLLETSQRYRKLRDIAQRKESNVIFPFEINEETELEFSDQIERIEAIRILFFNRKNSTELKELLNGKISYKEVIGNFEKHFERYRFYPPSYNHSVVGDESYSSLVINKDFKTGDFSLFINPTIDNLKYIKMNLKDTLDIYIKEELNYEIYGLQIGEEH
;
A
#
# COMPACT_ATOMS: atom_id res chain seq x y z
N MET A 1 -25.22 13.50 1.40
CA MET A 1 -24.63 12.28 1.98
C MET A 1 -24.62 11.17 0.93
N ASN A 2 -23.47 10.50 0.82
CA ASN A 2 -23.28 9.03 0.82
C ASN A 2 -23.81 8.11 -0.29
N GLN A 3 -24.49 8.58 -1.35
CA GLN A 3 -25.06 7.67 -2.36
C GLN A 3 -24.08 6.63 -2.95
N LEU A 4 -22.82 6.98 -3.23
CA LEU A 4 -21.84 6.02 -3.76
C LEU A 4 -21.41 4.99 -2.69
N LYS A 5 -21.16 5.44 -1.45
CA LYS A 5 -20.73 4.57 -0.36
C LYS A 5 -21.85 3.60 0.02
N GLU A 6 -23.09 4.07 0.06
CA GLU A 6 -24.29 3.25 0.29
C GLU A 6 -24.44 2.18 -0.80
N ILE A 7 -24.45 2.57 -2.09
CA ILE A 7 -24.55 1.62 -3.21
C ILE A 7 -23.41 0.59 -3.16
N PHE A 8 -22.18 1.04 -2.93
CA PHE A 8 -21.04 0.15 -2.84
C PHE A 8 -21.20 -0.84 -1.66
N THR A 9 -21.65 -0.35 -0.50
CA THR A 9 -21.88 -1.16 0.71
C THR A 9 -22.97 -2.21 0.47
N GLU A 10 -24.10 -1.84 -0.13
CA GLU A 10 -25.19 -2.77 -0.45
C GLU A 10 -24.75 -3.85 -1.43
N ASN A 11 -24.04 -3.45 -2.48
CA ASN A 11 -23.51 -4.41 -3.46
C ASN A 11 -22.44 -5.30 -2.85
N PHE A 12 -21.62 -4.79 -1.92
CA PHE A 12 -20.60 -5.59 -1.26
C PHE A 12 -21.23 -6.65 -0.36
N LYS A 13 -22.22 -6.27 0.46
CA LYS A 13 -23.00 -7.22 1.27
C LYS A 13 -23.66 -8.30 0.41
N THR A 14 -24.19 -7.92 -0.74
CA THR A 14 -24.81 -8.86 -1.69
C THR A 14 -23.77 -9.85 -2.24
N ALA A 15 -22.60 -9.34 -2.65
CA ALA A 15 -21.50 -10.17 -3.16
C ALA A 15 -20.88 -11.11 -2.10
N LEU A 16 -20.82 -10.68 -0.83
CA LEU A 16 -20.38 -11.50 0.29
C LEU A 16 -21.41 -12.59 0.63
N SER A 17 -22.70 -12.23 0.64
CA SER A 17 -23.79 -13.18 0.89
C SER A 17 -23.80 -14.32 -0.14
N SER A 18 -23.51 -14.00 -1.41
CA SER A 18 -23.40 -15.01 -2.47
C SER A 18 -22.17 -15.93 -2.32
N LEU A 19 -21.18 -15.56 -1.52
CA LEU A 19 -20.06 -16.43 -1.10
C LEU A 19 -20.38 -17.19 0.21
N GLY A 20 -21.60 -17.10 0.73
CA GLY A 20 -22.00 -17.71 2.00
C GLY A 20 -21.55 -16.93 3.25
N ILE A 21 -21.03 -15.71 3.09
CA ILE A 21 -20.58 -14.87 4.19
C ILE A 21 -21.74 -13.99 4.66
N ASN A 22 -22.34 -14.36 5.79
CA ASN A 22 -23.50 -13.65 6.36
C ASN A 22 -23.14 -12.70 7.50
N ASP A 23 -22.05 -12.96 8.22
CA ASP A 23 -21.52 -12.08 9.27
C ASP A 23 -20.31 -11.32 8.74
N TYR A 24 -20.56 -10.24 8.00
CA TYR A 24 -19.53 -9.51 7.26
C TYR A 24 -18.52 -8.80 8.19
N GLU A 25 -18.94 -8.41 9.39
CA GLU A 25 -18.12 -7.64 10.34
C GLU A 25 -17.14 -8.55 11.10
N ALA A 26 -17.45 -9.84 11.23
CA ALA A 26 -16.57 -10.83 11.85
C ALA A 26 -15.42 -11.31 10.94
N GLU A 27 -15.50 -11.02 9.65
CA GLU A 27 -14.51 -11.42 8.66
C GLU A 27 -13.35 -10.42 8.54
N GLU A 28 -12.18 -10.95 8.20
CA GLU A 28 -11.02 -10.15 7.82
C GLU A 28 -10.89 -10.08 6.30
N TYR A 29 -10.50 -8.91 5.80
CA TYR A 29 -10.39 -8.64 4.37
C TYR A 29 -8.99 -8.22 4.00
N VAL A 30 -8.53 -8.59 2.81
CA VAL A 30 -7.25 -8.15 2.27
C VAL A 30 -7.47 -7.56 0.88
N ILE A 31 -7.05 -6.31 0.68
CA ILE A 31 -7.09 -5.65 -0.62
C ILE A 31 -5.78 -5.91 -1.36
N ILE A 32 -5.86 -6.48 -2.55
CA ILE A 32 -4.71 -6.75 -3.43
C ILE A 32 -4.95 -6.04 -4.77
N PRO A 33 -4.15 -5.03 -5.16
CA PRO A 33 -4.28 -4.43 -6.47
C PRO A 33 -3.80 -5.42 -7.55
N THR A 34 -4.46 -5.43 -8.71
CA THR A 34 -4.06 -6.25 -9.87
C THR A 34 -2.65 -5.86 -10.35
N ASP A 35 -1.85 -6.86 -10.73
CA ASP A 35 -0.53 -6.66 -11.36
C ASP A 35 -0.59 -6.45 -12.89
N GLU A 36 -1.79 -6.43 -13.48
CA GLU A 36 -1.99 -6.19 -14.91
C GLU A 36 -1.32 -4.86 -15.34
N GLN A 37 -0.15 -4.97 -15.96
CA GLN A 37 0.54 -3.88 -16.64
C GLN A 37 -0.22 -3.54 -17.92
N GLU A 38 -1.31 -2.79 -17.83
CA GLU A 38 -1.91 -2.27 -19.06
C GLU A 38 -1.02 -1.13 -19.61
N LYS A 39 -0.88 -1.05 -20.94
CA LYS A 39 -0.04 -0.04 -21.60
C LYS A 39 -0.62 1.36 -21.37
N TYR A 40 0.09 2.25 -20.67
CA TYR A 40 -0.29 3.66 -20.48
C TYR A 40 0.83 4.60 -20.93
N THR A 41 0.47 5.81 -21.36
CA THR A 41 1.39 6.72 -22.06
C THR A 41 1.27 8.20 -21.63
N SER A 42 0.62 8.56 -20.51
CA SER A 42 0.45 9.99 -20.12
C SER A 42 0.15 10.25 -18.63
N MET A 43 -0.05 11.53 -18.26
CA MET A 43 -0.43 12.11 -16.93
C MET A 43 -1.41 11.29 -16.08
N ASP A 44 -2.16 10.37 -16.68
CA ASP A 44 -2.92 9.33 -15.99
C ASP A 44 -2.07 8.47 -15.01
N GLU A 45 -0.77 8.28 -15.26
CA GLU A 45 0.14 7.53 -14.36
C GLU A 45 0.26 8.19 -12.98
N ILE A 46 0.35 9.52 -12.94
CA ILE A 46 0.47 10.30 -11.70
C ILE A 46 -0.85 10.25 -10.92
N TYR A 47 -1.98 10.40 -11.62
CA TYR A 47 -3.30 10.31 -10.99
C TYR A 47 -3.62 8.90 -10.47
N ARG A 48 -3.10 7.83 -11.08
CA ARG A 48 -3.31 6.44 -10.63
C ARG A 48 -2.64 6.14 -9.29
N LEU A 49 -1.38 6.52 -9.12
CA LEU A 49 -0.65 6.35 -7.86
C LEU A 49 -1.33 7.08 -6.69
N TRP A 50 -2.10 8.13 -6.98
CA TRP A 50 -2.82 8.90 -5.97
C TRP A 50 -4.20 8.33 -5.60
N VAL A 51 -4.67 7.34 -6.34
CA VAL A 51 -6.06 6.86 -6.26
C VAL A 51 -6.14 5.39 -5.86
N THR A 52 -5.07 4.60 -6.04
CA THR A 52 -4.97 3.25 -5.48
C THR A 52 -5.06 3.27 -3.95
N PRO A 53 -5.54 2.19 -3.32
CA PRO A 53 -5.59 2.12 -1.86
C PRO A 53 -4.16 2.19 -1.31
N ARG A 54 -3.94 3.06 -0.32
CA ARG A 54 -2.65 3.17 0.39
C ARG A 54 -2.40 2.03 1.37
N PHE A 55 -3.41 1.20 1.61
CA PHE A 55 -3.39 0.06 2.50
C PHE A 55 -3.82 -1.14 1.68
N THR A 56 -2.84 -1.96 1.31
CA THR A 56 -3.00 -3.16 0.49
C THR A 56 -2.16 -4.27 1.10
N GLY A 57 -2.59 -5.51 0.94
CA GLY A 57 -1.84 -6.68 1.39
C GLY A 57 -1.77 -6.85 2.90
N ILE A 58 -2.64 -6.17 3.66
CA ILE A 58 -2.84 -6.40 5.09
C ILE A 58 -4.32 -6.72 5.37
N ARG A 59 -4.59 -7.45 6.45
CA ARG A 59 -5.93 -7.69 6.99
C ARG A 59 -6.48 -6.39 7.52
N ILE A 60 -7.73 -6.12 7.15
CA ILE A 60 -8.47 -4.94 7.55
C ILE A 60 -9.92 -5.31 7.83
N SER A 61 -10.58 -4.49 8.63
CA SER A 61 -12.01 -4.63 8.91
C SER A 61 -12.88 -4.33 7.70
N TYR A 62 -14.11 -4.81 7.73
CA TYR A 62 -15.15 -4.49 6.75
C TYR A 62 -15.29 -2.98 6.53
N GLU A 63 -15.40 -2.20 7.62
CA GLU A 63 -15.51 -0.73 7.53
C GLU A 63 -14.30 -0.10 6.82
N SER A 64 -13.10 -0.60 7.12
CA SER A 64 -11.85 -0.15 6.50
C SER A 64 -11.83 -0.43 5.01
N VAL A 65 -12.37 -1.56 4.55
CA VAL A 65 -12.53 -1.86 3.10
C VAL A 65 -13.33 -0.75 2.42
N ILE A 66 -14.50 -0.42 2.97
CA ILE A 66 -15.37 0.61 2.38
C ILE A 66 -14.64 1.97 2.34
N ASN A 67 -14.00 2.36 3.44
CA ASN A 67 -13.31 3.65 3.55
C ASN A 67 -12.06 3.73 2.65
N LEU A 68 -11.38 2.61 2.40
CA LEU A 68 -10.20 2.58 1.54
C LEU A 68 -10.55 2.55 0.06
N LEU A 69 -11.58 1.78 -0.33
CA LEU A 69 -11.97 1.60 -1.72
C LEU A 69 -12.88 2.70 -2.23
N VAL A 70 -13.72 3.30 -1.39
CA VAL A 70 -14.59 4.41 -1.81
C VAL A 70 -13.93 5.75 -1.47
N LYS A 71 -13.60 6.55 -2.48
CA LYS A 71 -13.11 7.93 -2.32
C LYS A 71 -14.29 8.89 -2.47
N GLU A 72 -14.95 9.21 -1.35
CA GLU A 72 -16.16 10.03 -1.35
C GLU A 72 -15.92 11.45 -1.88
N ASP A 73 -14.79 12.07 -1.54
CA ASP A 73 -14.36 13.39 -2.00
C ASP A 73 -14.31 13.48 -3.53
N LYS A 74 -13.81 12.41 -4.16
CA LYS A 74 -13.67 12.29 -5.62
C LYS A 74 -14.88 11.62 -6.27
N LYS A 75 -15.79 11.04 -5.47
CA LYS A 75 -16.93 10.22 -5.91
C LYS A 75 -16.49 9.08 -6.85
N ILE A 76 -15.40 8.39 -6.49
CA ILE A 76 -14.85 7.28 -7.27
C ILE A 76 -14.65 6.01 -6.42
N ALA A 77 -14.71 4.85 -7.07
CA ALA A 77 -14.41 3.54 -6.51
C ALA A 77 -13.72 2.66 -7.59
N PRO A 78 -13.14 1.50 -7.26
CA PRO A 78 -12.58 0.58 -8.24
C PRO A 78 -13.60 0.21 -9.31
N LEU A 79 -13.15 0.13 -10.56
CA LEU A 79 -13.95 -0.32 -11.69
C LEU A 79 -14.36 -1.80 -11.57
N ARG A 80 -13.54 -2.59 -10.87
CA ARG A 80 -13.73 -4.03 -10.71
C ARG A 80 -13.08 -4.51 -9.43
N ILE A 81 -13.74 -5.43 -8.75
CA ILE A 81 -13.23 -6.12 -7.57
C ILE A 81 -13.57 -7.60 -7.72
N LYS A 82 -12.57 -8.47 -7.91
CA LYS A 82 -12.82 -9.90 -7.76
C LYS A 82 -12.81 -10.24 -6.28
N ILE A 83 -13.83 -10.95 -5.80
CA ILE A 83 -13.89 -11.45 -4.43
C ILE A 83 -13.67 -12.95 -4.45
N SER A 84 -12.79 -13.42 -3.56
CA SER A 84 -12.54 -14.84 -3.36
C SER A 84 -12.35 -15.13 -1.86
N LYS A 85 -12.74 -16.33 -1.43
CA LYS A 85 -12.62 -16.79 -0.04
C LYS A 85 -12.18 -18.25 -0.05
N LYS A 86 -11.10 -18.55 0.67
CA LYS A 86 -10.67 -19.92 1.00
C LYS A 86 -11.05 -20.22 2.45
N GLU A 87 -11.23 -21.50 2.78
CA GLU A 87 -11.59 -21.93 4.14
C GLU A 87 -10.52 -21.46 5.15
N ASN A 88 -10.95 -20.91 6.30
CA ASN A 88 -10.07 -20.39 7.37
C ASN A 88 -9.02 -19.35 6.91
N LYS A 89 -9.28 -18.62 5.82
CA LYS A 89 -8.42 -17.54 5.30
C LYS A 89 -9.22 -16.25 5.16
N PRO A 90 -8.58 -15.07 5.18
CA PRO A 90 -9.31 -13.81 4.96
C PRO A 90 -9.96 -13.76 3.57
N VAL A 91 -10.95 -12.88 3.42
CA VAL A 91 -11.57 -12.57 2.13
C VAL A 91 -10.58 -11.76 1.29
N LEU A 92 -10.22 -12.25 0.11
CA LEU A 92 -9.31 -11.56 -0.79
C LEU A 92 -10.09 -10.72 -1.81
N LEU A 93 -9.73 -9.45 -1.88
CA LEU A 93 -10.31 -8.44 -2.77
C LEU A 93 -9.27 -8.03 -3.81
N GLU A 94 -9.31 -8.66 -4.99
CA GLU A 94 -8.45 -8.29 -6.11
C GLU A 94 -9.04 -7.07 -6.81
N THR A 95 -8.42 -5.91 -6.66
CA THR A 95 -8.97 -4.63 -7.12
C THR A 95 -8.27 -4.15 -8.38
N SER A 96 -9.06 -3.71 -9.36
CA SER A 96 -8.50 -2.98 -10.50
C SER A 96 -7.83 -1.69 -10.06
N GLN A 97 -6.69 -1.34 -10.65
CA GLN A 97 -6.05 -0.05 -10.41
C GLN A 97 -6.84 1.15 -11.00
N ARG A 98 -7.88 0.89 -11.80
CA ARG A 98 -8.74 1.92 -12.40
C ARG A 98 -9.88 2.28 -11.47
N TYR A 99 -9.83 3.45 -10.86
CA TYR A 99 -10.98 4.00 -10.16
C TYR A 99 -11.81 4.87 -11.11
N ARG A 100 -13.13 4.83 -10.96
CA ARG A 100 -14.08 5.48 -11.87
C ARG A 100 -15.24 6.09 -11.10
N LYS A 101 -15.92 7.05 -11.72
CA LYS A 101 -17.13 7.67 -11.16
C LYS A 101 -18.29 6.69 -11.23
N LEU A 102 -19.26 6.85 -10.32
CA LEU A 102 -20.47 6.02 -10.23
C LEU A 102 -21.19 5.84 -11.57
N ARG A 103 -21.26 6.88 -12.42
CA ARG A 103 -21.91 6.77 -13.74
C ARG A 103 -21.23 5.77 -14.68
N ASP A 104 -19.89 5.74 -14.67
CA ASP A 104 -19.09 4.91 -15.58
C ASP A 104 -19.03 3.47 -15.03
N ILE A 105 -19.00 3.37 -13.71
CA ILE A 105 -19.23 2.17 -12.89
C ILE A 105 -20.58 1.54 -13.25
N ALA A 106 -21.66 2.32 -13.23
CA ALA A 106 -23.02 1.84 -13.44
C ALA A 106 -23.30 1.39 -14.88
N GLN A 107 -22.54 1.86 -15.87
CA GLN A 107 -22.65 1.34 -17.25
C GLN A 107 -22.31 -0.16 -17.33
N ARG A 108 -21.49 -0.68 -16.41
CA ARG A 108 -21.26 -2.13 -16.31
C ARG A 108 -22.43 -2.89 -15.67
N LYS A 109 -23.34 -2.21 -14.95
CA LYS A 109 -24.53 -2.82 -14.32
C LYS A 109 -25.41 -3.56 -15.33
N GLU A 110 -25.44 -3.09 -16.58
CA GLU A 110 -26.19 -3.75 -17.66
C GLU A 110 -25.66 -5.18 -17.97
N SER A 111 -24.42 -5.47 -17.61
CA SER A 111 -23.77 -6.78 -17.79
C SER A 111 -23.45 -7.53 -16.49
N ASN A 112 -23.54 -6.88 -15.32
CA ASN A 112 -23.20 -7.45 -14.02
C ASN A 112 -24.16 -6.96 -12.93
N VAL A 113 -24.86 -7.89 -12.27
CA VAL A 113 -25.92 -7.59 -11.30
C VAL A 113 -25.37 -6.94 -10.01
N ILE A 114 -24.11 -7.24 -9.64
CA ILE A 114 -23.49 -6.84 -8.36
C ILE A 114 -22.22 -5.98 -8.57
N PHE A 115 -22.31 -4.91 -9.34
CA PHE A 115 -21.16 -4.03 -9.62
C PHE A 115 -20.57 -3.35 -8.35
N PRO A 116 -19.24 -3.16 -8.19
CA PRO A 116 -18.11 -3.56 -9.05
C PRO A 116 -17.64 -5.01 -8.87
N PHE A 117 -18.40 -5.84 -8.15
CA PHE A 117 -17.94 -7.12 -7.68
C PHE A 117 -18.11 -8.22 -8.73
N GLU A 118 -17.09 -9.06 -8.82
CA GLU A 118 -17.08 -10.29 -9.60
C GLU A 118 -16.75 -11.41 -8.63
N ILE A 119 -17.65 -12.37 -8.48
CA ILE A 119 -17.42 -13.52 -7.61
C ILE A 119 -16.50 -14.46 -8.36
N ASN A 120 -15.35 -14.78 -7.77
CA ASN A 120 -14.43 -15.75 -8.32
C ASN A 120 -14.13 -16.81 -7.25
N GLU A 121 -14.68 -18.01 -7.45
CA GLU A 121 -14.48 -19.13 -6.53
C GLU A 121 -13.03 -19.66 -6.58
N GLU A 122 -12.33 -19.45 -7.70
CA GLU A 122 -10.95 -19.88 -7.90
C GLU A 122 -10.00 -18.68 -7.94
N THR A 123 -9.11 -18.58 -6.95
CA THR A 123 -8.07 -17.54 -6.91
C THR A 123 -6.68 -18.15 -6.80
N GLU A 124 -5.81 -17.73 -7.73
CA GLU A 124 -4.37 -17.98 -7.67
C GLU A 124 -3.68 -17.06 -6.66
N LEU A 125 -4.37 -16.06 -6.11
CA LEU A 125 -3.80 -15.18 -5.11
C LEU A 125 -3.48 -15.96 -3.84
N GLU A 126 -2.23 -15.81 -3.40
CA GLU A 126 -1.74 -16.33 -2.15
C GLU A 126 -1.62 -15.20 -1.13
N PHE A 127 -2.07 -15.49 0.09
CA PHE A 127 -1.93 -14.60 1.23
C PHE A 127 -1.40 -15.39 2.43
N SER A 128 -0.42 -14.81 3.11
CA SER A 128 0.20 -15.38 4.29
C SER A 128 0.57 -14.27 5.28
N ASP A 129 0.70 -14.63 6.55
CA ASP A 129 1.10 -13.69 7.60
C ASP A 129 2.47 -13.05 7.31
N GLN A 130 3.35 -13.78 6.59
CA GLN A 130 4.63 -13.25 6.14
C GLN A 130 4.47 -12.16 5.07
N ILE A 131 3.60 -12.38 4.07
CA ILE A 131 3.28 -11.37 3.05
C ILE A 131 2.71 -10.13 3.73
N GLU A 132 1.76 -10.33 4.64
CA GLU A 132 1.15 -9.26 5.40
C GLU A 132 2.16 -8.45 6.20
N ARG A 133 3.06 -9.13 6.91
CA ARG A 133 4.11 -8.47 7.68
C ARG A 133 5.04 -7.64 6.79
N ILE A 134 5.40 -8.14 5.61
CA ILE A 134 6.19 -7.37 4.63
C ILE A 134 5.44 -6.12 4.19
N GLU A 135 4.15 -6.25 3.86
CA GLU A 135 3.30 -5.13 3.42
C GLU A 135 3.08 -4.09 4.52
N ALA A 136 2.94 -4.52 5.78
CA ALA A 136 2.85 -3.61 6.91
C ALA A 136 4.12 -2.75 7.08
N ILE A 137 5.30 -3.37 6.96
CA ILE A 137 6.58 -2.63 6.97
C ILE A 137 6.64 -1.67 5.78
N ARG A 138 6.19 -2.10 4.59
CA ARG A 138 6.12 -1.22 3.42
C ARG A 138 5.24 0.00 3.67
N ILE A 139 4.06 -0.19 4.26
CA ILE A 139 3.14 0.92 4.55
C ILE A 139 3.77 1.91 5.54
N LEU A 140 4.44 1.43 6.59
CA LEU A 140 5.12 2.29 7.57
C LEU A 140 6.21 3.14 6.92
N PHE A 141 7.12 2.51 6.18
CA PHE A 141 8.29 3.21 5.63
C PHE A 141 7.95 4.06 4.40
N PHE A 142 7.16 3.54 3.46
CA PHE A 142 7.00 4.17 2.14
C PHE A 142 5.70 4.95 2.01
N ASN A 143 4.64 4.55 2.71
CA ASN A 143 3.41 5.33 2.75
C ASN A 143 3.36 6.30 3.94
N ARG A 144 4.33 6.17 4.88
CA ARG A 144 4.45 6.99 6.10
C ARG A 144 3.11 7.08 6.84
N LYS A 145 2.49 5.91 7.02
CA LYS A 145 1.23 5.78 7.74
C LYS A 145 1.39 4.78 8.85
N ASN A 146 0.85 5.14 9.99
CA ASN A 146 0.80 4.32 11.18
C ASN A 146 -0.66 4.12 11.58
N SER A 147 -1.00 2.91 12.00
CA SER A 147 -2.32 2.58 12.53
C SER A 147 -2.16 1.57 13.66
N THR A 148 -3.19 1.43 14.49
CA THR A 148 -3.17 0.47 15.61
C THR A 148 -2.99 -0.95 15.09
N GLU A 149 -3.66 -1.29 13.99
CA GLU A 149 -3.58 -2.60 13.33
C GLU A 149 -2.16 -2.93 12.87
N LEU A 150 -1.43 -1.96 12.31
CA LEU A 150 -0.04 -2.14 11.91
C LEU A 150 0.87 -2.42 13.11
N LYS A 151 0.66 -1.72 14.23
CA LYS A 151 1.46 -1.90 15.45
C LYS A 151 1.24 -3.27 16.07
N GLU A 152 -0.02 -3.70 16.15
CA GLU A 152 -0.40 -5.01 16.68
C GLU A 152 0.21 -6.13 15.83
N LEU A 153 0.06 -6.04 14.51
CA LEU A 153 0.63 -7.00 13.55
C LEU A 153 2.15 -7.12 13.64
N LEU A 154 2.85 -6.00 13.85
CA LEU A 154 4.32 -5.99 13.87
C LEU A 154 4.92 -6.35 15.23
N ASN A 155 4.10 -6.46 16.27
CA ASN A 155 4.50 -6.88 17.61
C ASN A 155 5.69 -6.06 18.17
N GLY A 156 5.70 -4.74 17.91
CA GLY A 156 6.68 -3.81 18.46
C GLY A 156 8.09 -3.88 17.87
N LYS A 157 8.42 -4.85 17.01
CA LYS A 157 9.78 -5.03 16.46
C LYS A 157 9.79 -5.37 14.97
N ILE A 158 10.70 -4.75 14.25
CA ILE A 158 10.97 -5.00 12.82
C ILE A 158 12.43 -5.44 12.71
N SER A 159 12.70 -6.59 12.09
CA SER A 159 14.09 -7.03 11.93
C SER A 159 14.78 -6.27 10.80
N TYR A 160 16.10 -6.06 10.94
CA TYR A 160 16.90 -5.38 9.91
C TYR A 160 16.80 -6.07 8.54
N LYS A 161 16.75 -7.41 8.52
CA LYS A 161 16.55 -8.21 7.30
C LYS A 161 15.25 -7.87 6.58
N GLU A 162 14.15 -7.64 7.31
CA GLU A 162 12.87 -7.27 6.71
C GLU A 162 12.88 -5.84 6.16
N VAL A 163 13.60 -4.94 6.82
CA VAL A 163 13.83 -3.58 6.33
C VAL A 163 14.60 -3.64 5.01
N ILE A 164 15.76 -4.30 4.98
CA ILE A 164 16.57 -4.45 3.75
C ILE A 164 15.73 -5.01 2.61
N GLY A 165 15.03 -6.12 2.82
CA GLY A 165 14.24 -6.75 1.74
C GLY A 165 13.13 -5.84 1.18
N ASN A 166 12.55 -4.97 2.00
CA ASN A 166 11.59 -3.97 1.54
C ASN A 166 12.27 -2.87 0.71
N PHE A 167 13.43 -2.40 1.15
CA PHE A 167 14.18 -1.36 0.44
C PHE A 167 14.81 -1.87 -0.87
N GLU A 168 15.23 -3.12 -0.93
CA GLU A 168 15.69 -3.77 -2.18
C GLU A 168 14.58 -3.67 -3.24
N LYS A 169 13.37 -4.14 -2.92
CA LYS A 169 12.20 -4.07 -3.80
C LYS A 169 11.85 -2.63 -4.20
N HIS A 170 11.91 -1.69 -3.27
CA HIS A 170 11.69 -0.27 -3.57
C HIS A 170 12.69 0.24 -4.62
N PHE A 171 13.97 0.00 -4.40
CA PHE A 171 15.03 0.51 -5.27
C PHE A 171 15.17 -0.26 -6.59
N GLU A 172 14.43 -1.34 -6.83
CA GLU A 172 14.27 -1.90 -8.18
C GLU A 172 13.63 -0.89 -9.14
N ARG A 173 12.71 -0.04 -8.64
CA ARG A 173 11.90 0.85 -9.47
C ARG A 173 12.06 2.32 -9.15
N TYR A 174 12.43 2.66 -7.91
CA TYR A 174 12.48 4.04 -7.44
C TYR A 174 13.92 4.51 -7.22
N ARG A 175 14.16 5.78 -7.51
CA ARG A 175 15.48 6.41 -7.34
C ARG A 175 15.74 6.86 -5.91
N PHE A 176 14.72 7.40 -5.27
CA PHE A 176 14.83 8.12 -4.00
C PHE A 176 14.03 7.44 -2.89
N TYR A 177 14.54 7.54 -1.67
CA TYR A 177 13.77 7.33 -0.45
C TYR A 177 14.03 8.48 0.54
N PRO A 178 12.99 9.15 1.06
CA PRO A 178 11.56 8.91 0.78
C PRO A 178 11.17 9.19 -0.68
N PRO A 179 10.10 8.58 -1.22
CA PRO A 179 9.70 8.79 -2.60
C PRO A 179 9.36 10.25 -2.93
N SER A 180 8.90 11.01 -1.93
CA SER A 180 8.52 12.43 -2.04
C SER A 180 9.55 13.36 -1.41
N TYR A 181 10.84 13.09 -1.63
CA TYR A 181 11.94 13.63 -0.83
C TYR A 181 11.92 15.16 -0.59
N ASN A 182 11.45 15.97 -1.54
CA ASN A 182 11.43 17.45 -1.41
C ASN A 182 10.03 18.06 -1.18
N HIS A 183 8.99 17.25 -0.98
CA HIS A 183 7.62 17.74 -0.91
C HIS A 183 7.15 18.09 0.51
N SER A 184 7.77 17.53 1.54
CA SER A 184 7.45 17.81 2.94
C SER A 184 8.33 18.93 3.50
N VAL A 185 7.77 19.74 4.38
CA VAL A 185 8.50 20.84 5.03
C VAL A 185 9.08 20.40 6.37
N VAL A 186 10.15 21.07 6.81
CA VAL A 186 10.74 20.82 8.13
C VAL A 186 9.66 20.97 9.21
N GLY A 187 9.47 19.93 10.03
CA GLY A 187 8.45 19.86 11.06
C GLY A 187 7.22 19.03 10.70
N ASP A 188 7.03 18.67 9.43
CA ASP A 188 6.02 17.69 9.03
C ASP A 188 6.43 16.29 9.52
N GLU A 189 5.46 15.49 9.98
CA GLU A 189 5.67 14.07 10.32
C GLU A 189 6.23 13.27 9.13
N SER A 190 5.92 13.70 7.90
CA SER A 190 6.43 13.10 6.68
C SER A 190 7.73 13.71 6.16
N TYR A 191 8.37 14.62 6.90
CA TYR A 191 9.69 15.15 6.56
C TYR A 191 10.81 14.13 6.80
N SER A 192 11.88 14.21 6.03
CA SER A 192 13.10 13.42 6.21
C SER A 192 14.29 14.35 6.02
N SER A 193 15.20 14.37 7.00
CA SER A 193 16.40 15.22 6.95
C SER A 193 17.48 14.61 6.05
N LEU A 194 17.58 13.28 6.06
CA LEU A 194 18.39 12.50 5.14
C LEU A 194 17.53 11.90 4.03
N VAL A 195 18.12 11.77 2.84
CA VAL A 195 17.48 11.15 1.68
C VAL A 195 18.46 10.20 1.02
N ILE A 196 18.00 8.98 0.75
CA ILE A 196 18.73 7.97 0.01
C ILE A 196 18.50 8.17 -1.50
N ASN A 197 19.56 8.13 -2.29
CA ASN A 197 19.51 8.14 -3.76
C ASN A 197 20.29 6.98 -4.34
N LYS A 198 19.65 6.19 -5.20
CA LYS A 198 20.26 5.14 -6.03
C LYS A 198 20.66 5.69 -7.40
N ASP A 199 21.90 5.45 -7.79
CA ASP A 199 22.31 5.60 -9.18
C ASP A 199 21.96 4.32 -9.95
N PHE A 200 21.00 4.41 -10.88
CA PHE A 200 20.61 3.27 -11.71
C PHE A 200 21.68 2.81 -12.70
N LYS A 201 22.67 3.66 -13.02
CA LYS A 201 23.76 3.30 -13.94
C LYS A 201 24.81 2.46 -13.25
N THR A 202 25.19 2.82 -12.03
CA THR A 202 26.26 2.13 -11.28
C THR A 202 25.72 1.13 -10.28
N GLY A 203 24.47 1.28 -9.85
CA GLY A 203 23.87 0.52 -8.75
C GLY A 203 24.23 1.08 -7.36
N ASP A 204 25.05 2.12 -7.30
CA ASP A 204 25.52 2.69 -6.04
C ASP A 204 24.46 3.55 -5.36
N PHE A 205 24.62 3.73 -4.06
CA PHE A 205 23.78 4.55 -3.21
C PHE A 205 24.55 5.76 -2.66
N SER A 206 23.79 6.79 -2.34
CA SER A 206 24.27 8.04 -1.75
C SER A 206 23.24 8.57 -0.76
N LEU A 207 23.71 9.30 0.24
CA LEU A 207 22.89 10.05 1.18
C LEU A 207 23.17 11.53 1.01
N PHE A 208 22.11 12.33 0.91
CA PHE A 208 22.20 13.78 0.92
C PHE A 208 21.27 14.37 1.98
N ILE A 209 21.56 15.61 2.35
CA ILE A 209 20.76 16.37 3.31
C ILE A 209 19.67 17.13 2.54
N ASN A 210 18.41 16.90 2.91
CA ASN A 210 17.26 17.57 2.33
C ASN A 210 17.32 19.09 2.62
N PRO A 211 16.93 20.01 1.71
CA PRO A 211 16.23 19.80 0.43
C PRO A 211 17.13 19.64 -0.80
N THR A 212 18.45 19.68 -0.65
CA THR A 212 19.36 19.89 -1.79
C THR A 212 20.15 18.63 -2.09
N ILE A 213 19.93 18.05 -3.27
CA ILE A 213 20.65 16.84 -3.73
C ILE A 213 22.17 17.03 -3.82
N ASP A 214 22.62 18.27 -4.02
CA ASP A 214 24.05 18.61 -4.07
C ASP A 214 24.73 18.57 -2.70
N ASN A 215 23.95 18.57 -1.60
CA ASN A 215 24.49 18.46 -0.24
C ASN A 215 24.71 16.99 0.14
N LEU A 216 25.61 16.34 -0.60
CA LEU A 216 25.97 14.94 -0.41
C LEU A 216 26.75 14.77 0.90
N LYS A 217 26.22 13.88 1.76
CA LYS A 217 26.87 13.48 3.00
C LYS A 217 27.70 12.21 2.82
N TYR A 218 27.18 11.25 2.05
CA TYR A 218 27.85 9.98 1.74
C TYR A 218 27.61 9.57 0.28
N ILE A 219 28.60 8.95 -0.35
CA ILE A 219 28.58 8.59 -1.79
C ILE A 219 29.13 7.19 -2.03
N LYS A 220 28.72 6.57 -3.15
CA LYS A 220 29.25 5.29 -3.65
C LYS A 220 29.17 4.15 -2.62
N MET A 221 28.05 4.06 -1.92
CA MET A 221 27.78 3.03 -0.93
C MET A 221 26.98 1.87 -1.53
N ASN A 222 27.01 0.71 -0.89
CA ASN A 222 26.01 -0.33 -1.14
C ASN A 222 24.71 -0.01 -0.36
N LEU A 223 23.62 -0.72 -0.66
CA LEU A 223 22.33 -0.48 -0.02
C LEU A 223 22.39 -0.68 1.50
N LYS A 224 23.09 -1.70 1.95
CA LYS A 224 23.15 -2.09 3.36
C LYS A 224 23.79 -0.99 4.20
N ASP A 225 25.01 -0.59 3.87
CA ASP A 225 25.72 0.50 4.57
C ASP A 225 24.90 1.80 4.56
N THR A 226 24.21 2.06 3.45
CA THR A 226 23.33 3.22 3.31
C THR A 226 22.15 3.17 4.28
N LEU A 227 21.52 2.00 4.43
CA LEU A 227 20.40 1.80 5.34
C LEU A 227 20.85 1.84 6.79
N ASP A 228 22.00 1.30 7.13
CA ASP A 228 22.54 1.38 8.50
C ASP A 228 22.75 2.83 8.93
N ILE A 229 23.37 3.65 8.06
CA ILE A 229 23.53 5.08 8.32
C ILE A 229 22.17 5.77 8.41
N TYR A 230 21.25 5.50 7.48
CA TYR A 230 19.93 6.12 7.46
C TYR A 230 19.11 5.77 8.72
N ILE A 231 19.01 4.50 9.09
CA ILE A 231 18.24 4.04 10.25
C ILE A 231 18.84 4.60 11.53
N LYS A 232 20.17 4.65 11.64
CA LYS A 232 20.86 5.20 12.80
C LYS A 232 20.66 6.71 12.92
N GLU A 233 20.90 7.46 11.86
CA GLU A 233 20.99 8.92 11.91
C GLU A 233 19.64 9.63 11.70
N GLU A 234 18.77 9.07 10.85
CA GLU A 234 17.45 9.66 10.56
C GLU A 234 16.38 9.10 11.50
N LEU A 235 16.35 7.78 11.69
CA LEU A 235 15.26 7.11 12.42
C LEU A 235 15.63 6.80 13.88
N ASN A 236 16.91 6.87 14.26
CA ASN A 236 17.39 6.44 15.57
C ASN A 236 16.86 5.04 15.96
N TYR A 237 16.91 4.08 15.02
CA TYR A 237 16.40 2.71 15.18
C TYR A 237 14.92 2.60 15.58
N GLU A 238 14.12 3.63 15.36
CA GLU A 238 12.70 3.61 15.69
C GLU A 238 11.86 4.26 14.58
N ILE A 239 10.71 3.66 14.29
CA ILE A 239 9.70 4.28 13.42
C ILE A 239 8.33 4.14 14.07
N TYR A 240 7.68 5.27 14.36
CA TYR A 240 6.35 5.32 15.00
C TYR A 240 6.21 4.53 16.32
N GLY A 241 7.29 4.43 17.11
CA GLY A 241 7.34 3.62 18.33
C GLY A 241 7.65 2.13 18.12
N LEU A 242 7.94 1.72 16.89
CA LEU A 242 8.37 0.36 16.56
C LEU A 242 9.89 0.31 16.46
N GLN A 243 10.50 -0.60 17.22
CA GLN A 243 11.94 -0.76 17.26
C GLN A 243 12.43 -1.51 16.02
N ILE A 244 13.46 -0.96 15.38
CA ILE A 244 14.15 -1.56 14.24
C ILE A 244 15.37 -2.28 14.79
N GLY A 245 15.48 -3.58 14.57
CA GLY A 245 16.62 -4.37 15.00
C GLY A 245 17.93 -3.84 14.43
N GLU A 246 18.99 -3.92 15.23
CA GLU A 246 20.34 -3.60 14.78
C GLU A 246 20.89 -4.69 13.86
N GLU A 247 21.88 -4.31 13.05
CA GLU A 247 22.69 -5.29 12.35
C GLU A 247 23.58 -6.04 13.36
N HIS A 248 23.55 -7.38 13.31
CA HIS A 248 24.49 -8.26 14.02
C HIS A 248 25.31 -9.05 13.01
#